data_AF-A0A1G9DV18-F1
#
_entry.id   AF-A0A1G9DV18-F1
#
_cell.length_a   1.000
_cell.length_b   1.000
_cell.length_c   1.000
_cell.angle_alpha   90.00
_cell.angle_beta   90.00
_cell.angle_gamma   90.00
#
_symmetry.space_group_name_H-M   'P 1'
#
loop_
_entity.id
_entity.type
_entity.pdbx_description
1 polymer ?
#
loop_
_entity_poly.entity_id
_entity_poly.type
_entity_poly.pdbx_seq_one_letter_code
_entity_poly.pdbx_strand_id
1 'polypeptide(L)'
;MSERTTLMCYNDTHGYGWRHVDLFVHDAEGRELNWVHWQVPADGPDAADDVTAQIEPSLRRTSGWRHAVSASGMDYWEADATWEDEA
;
A
#
# COMPACT_ATOMS: atom_id res chain seq x y z
N MET A 1 -2.27 9.22 -20.30
CA MET A 1 -1.08 8.55 -19.74
C MET A 1 -1.50 8.15 -18.35
N SER A 2 -1.68 6.86 -18.06
CA SER A 2 -2.23 6.44 -16.77
C SER A 2 -1.09 6.31 -15.77
N GLU A 3 -1.17 7.04 -14.67
CA GLU A 3 -0.34 6.80 -13.50
C GLU A 3 -0.71 5.44 -12.90
N ARG A 4 0.26 4.81 -12.23
CA ARG A 4 0.06 3.55 -11.52
C ARG A 4 0.28 3.77 -10.04
N THR A 5 -0.75 3.49 -9.27
CA THR A 5 -0.74 3.67 -7.82
C THR A 5 -0.77 2.31 -7.14
N THR A 6 0.18 2.06 -6.24
CA THR A 6 0.35 0.78 -5.55
C THR A 6 0.37 1.00 -4.04
N LEU A 7 -0.55 0.33 -3.34
CA LEU A 7 -0.52 0.19 -1.89
C LEU A 7 0.32 -1.01 -1.50
N MET A 8 1.07 -0.89 -0.41
CA MET A 8 1.92 -1.93 0.13
C MET A 8 1.89 -1.94 1.65
N CYS A 9 1.67 -3.09 2.26
CA CYS A 9 1.76 -3.25 3.71
C CYS A 9 2.49 -4.54 4.09
N TYR A 10 2.92 -4.63 5.34
CA TYR A 10 3.82 -5.68 5.82
C TYR A 10 3.35 -6.26 7.15
N ASN A 11 3.83 -7.46 7.46
CA ASN A 11 3.86 -7.96 8.83
C ASN A 11 5.21 -7.62 9.48
N ASP A 12 5.17 -6.98 10.64
CA ASP A 12 6.35 -6.78 11.49
C ASP A 12 6.85 -8.10 12.11
N THR A 13 7.46 -8.93 11.27
CA THR A 13 7.94 -10.28 11.61
C THR A 13 9.10 -10.24 12.63
N HIS A 14 9.80 -9.10 12.71
CA HIS A 14 10.98 -8.94 13.57
C HIS A 14 10.66 -8.17 14.87
N GLY A 15 9.43 -7.68 15.04
CA GLY A 15 9.00 -6.96 16.24
C GLY A 15 9.63 -5.57 16.39
N TYR A 16 9.96 -4.90 15.29
CA TYR A 16 10.53 -3.55 15.28
C TYR A 16 9.49 -2.44 15.50
N GLY A 17 8.20 -2.80 15.60
CA GLY A 17 7.07 -1.91 15.67
C GLY A 17 6.71 -1.25 14.33
N TRP A 18 7.24 -1.75 13.21
CA TRP A 18 7.09 -1.16 11.88
C TRP A 18 5.78 -1.54 11.20
N ARG A 19 4.68 -1.12 11.83
CA ARG A 19 3.33 -1.28 11.30
C ARG A 19 2.98 -0.06 10.46
N HIS A 20 3.00 -0.23 9.14
CA HIS A 20 2.74 0.86 8.20
C HIS A 20 2.13 0.34 6.91
N VAL A 21 1.61 1.28 6.12
CA VAL A 21 1.30 1.07 4.73
C VAL A 21 1.92 2.22 3.93
N ASP A 22 2.42 1.85 2.76
CA ASP A 22 3.02 2.74 1.78
C ASP A 22 2.11 2.85 0.57
N LEU A 23 2.05 4.05 0.01
CA LEU A 23 1.41 4.35 -1.26
C LEU A 23 2.45 4.89 -2.22
N PHE A 24 2.70 4.14 -3.29
CA PHE A 24 3.63 4.54 -4.35
C PHE A 24 2.86 5.01 -5.57
N VAL A 25 3.26 6.13 -6.15
CA VAL A 25 2.74 6.64 -7.44
C VAL A 25 3.86 6.54 -8.47
N HIS A 26 3.57 5.89 -9.59
CA HIS A 26 4.51 5.72 -10.69
C HIS A 26 3.98 6.30 -11.99
N ASP A 27 4.89 6.81 -12.82
CA ASP A 27 4.58 7.17 -14.19
C ASP A 27 4.30 5.91 -15.05
N ALA A 28 3.87 6.13 -16.29
CA ALA A 28 3.60 5.05 -17.25
C ALA A 28 4.85 4.21 -17.59
N GLU A 29 6.06 4.75 -17.40
CA GLU A 29 7.33 4.06 -17.61
C GLU A 29 7.79 3.30 -16.35
N GLY A 30 7.07 3.42 -15.23
CA GLY A 30 7.38 2.79 -13.95
C GLY A 30 8.40 3.55 -13.10
N ARG A 31 8.64 4.83 -13.37
CA ARG A 31 9.44 5.69 -12.49
C ARG A 31 8.58 6.15 -11.32
N GLU A 32 9.10 6.02 -10.10
CA GLU A 32 8.44 6.54 -8.91
C GLU A 32 8.36 8.08 -9.00
N LEU A 33 7.15 8.61 -8.92
CA LEU A 33 6.85 10.04 -8.89
C LEU A 33 6.62 10.54 -7.47
N ASN A 34 6.02 9.70 -6.62
CA ASN A 34 5.69 10.06 -5.25
C ASN A 34 5.59 8.82 -4.35
N TRP A 35 5.80 9.03 -3.05
CA TRP A 35 5.64 8.03 -2.01
C TRP A 35 5.07 8.66 -0.74
N VAL A 36 4.02 8.06 -0.21
CA VAL A 36 3.39 8.44 1.05
C VAL A 36 3.41 7.24 1.99
N HIS A 37 3.67 7.51 3.26
CA HIS A 37 3.83 6.50 4.31
C HIS A 37 3.01 6.88 5.54
N TRP A 38 2.22 5.96 6.07
CA TRP A 38 1.52 6.17 7.33
C TRP A 38 1.54 4.96 8.25
N GLN A 39 1.52 5.24 9.55
CA GLN A 39 1.48 4.21 10.59
C GLN A 39 0.09 3.60 10.69
N VAL A 40 0.04 2.30 11.00
CA VAL A 40 -1.19 1.57 11.22
C VAL A 40 -1.17 0.86 12.59
N PRO A 41 -2.34 0.64 13.23
CA PRO A 41 -2.40 0.08 14.57
C PRO A 41 -2.09 -1.42 14.63
N ALA A 42 -2.15 -2.13 13.50
CA ALA A 42 -1.91 -3.57 13.39
C ALA A 42 -1.29 -3.89 12.03
N ASP A 43 -0.69 -5.07 11.91
CA ASP A 43 -0.10 -5.56 10.66
C ASP A 43 -1.17 -5.99 9.65
N GLY A 44 -0.74 -6.07 8.38
CA GLY A 44 -1.49 -6.75 7.33
C GLY A 44 -2.58 -5.91 6.63
N PRO A 45 -3.31 -6.54 5.70
CA PRO A 45 -4.16 -5.85 4.74
C PRO A 45 -5.40 -5.19 5.37
N ASP A 46 -6.00 -5.78 6.40
CA ASP A 46 -7.23 -5.26 7.01
C ASP A 46 -6.97 -3.92 7.71
N ALA A 47 -5.88 -3.84 8.49
CA ALA A 47 -5.48 -2.61 9.17
C ALA A 47 -5.00 -1.52 8.19
N ALA A 48 -4.35 -1.93 7.10
CA ALA A 48 -4.00 -1.04 6.01
C ALA A 48 -5.25 -0.42 5.39
N ASP A 49 -6.23 -1.24 4.99
CA ASP A 49 -7.49 -0.78 4.39
C ASP A 49 -8.24 0.21 5.30
N ASP A 50 -8.38 -0.11 6.59
CA ASP A 50 -9.07 0.74 7.57
C ASP A 50 -8.45 2.14 7.68
N VAL A 51 -7.12 2.21 7.74
CA VAL A 51 -6.41 3.49 7.90
C VAL A 51 -6.36 4.24 6.57
N THR A 52 -6.13 3.55 5.45
CA THR A 52 -6.18 4.15 4.12
C THR A 52 -7.53 4.81 3.86
N ALA A 53 -8.64 4.15 4.22
CA ALA A 53 -9.98 4.72 4.05
C ALA A 53 -10.23 5.99 4.90
N GLN A 54 -9.50 6.15 6.01
CA GLN A 54 -9.58 7.34 6.87
C GLN A 54 -8.70 8.49 6.36
N ILE A 55 -7.49 8.18 5.88
CA ILE A 55 -6.49 9.18 5.47
C ILE A 55 -6.73 9.63 4.02
N GLU A 56 -7.05 8.70 3.12
CA GLU A 56 -7.28 8.93 1.69
C GLU A 56 -8.68 8.42 1.28
N PRO A 57 -9.78 9.10 1.67
CA PRO A 57 -11.14 8.59 1.48
C PRO A 57 -11.59 8.47 0.03
N SER A 58 -10.91 9.07 -0.93
CA SER A 58 -11.17 8.91 -2.38
C SER A 58 -10.29 7.85 -3.03
N LEU A 59 -9.29 7.30 -2.33
CA LEU A 59 -8.46 6.21 -2.85
C LEU A 59 -9.21 4.88 -2.74
N ARG A 60 -9.21 4.12 -3.84
CA ARG A 60 -9.84 2.79 -3.92
C ARG A 60 -8.85 1.78 -4.48
N ARG A 61 -8.76 0.62 -3.83
CA ARG A 61 -8.08 -0.53 -4.42
C ARG A 61 -8.86 -1.01 -5.65
N THR A 62 -8.15 -1.20 -6.76
CA THR A 62 -8.69 -1.74 -8.01
C THR A 62 -8.35 -3.22 -8.19
N SER A 63 -7.56 -3.78 -7.26
CA SER A 63 -7.22 -5.19 -7.19
C SER A 63 -7.32 -5.71 -5.76
N GLY A 64 -7.39 -7.03 -5.61
CA GLY A 64 -7.19 -7.68 -4.32
C GLY A 64 -5.74 -7.56 -3.84
N TRP A 65 -5.54 -7.65 -2.53
CA TRP A 65 -4.20 -7.76 -1.95
C TRP A 65 -3.50 -9.02 -2.45
N ARG A 66 -2.29 -8.85 -2.98
CA ARG A 66 -1.41 -9.92 -3.46
C ARG A 66 -0.35 -10.16 -2.40
N HIS A 67 -0.41 -11.33 -1.77
CA HIS A 67 0.54 -11.73 -0.73
C HIS A 67 1.84 -12.25 -1.35
N ALA A 68 2.96 -11.88 -0.73
CA ALA A 68 4.28 -12.39 -1.03
C ALA A 68 5.16 -12.39 0.23
N VAL A 69 6.32 -13.05 0.14
CA VAL A 69 7.28 -13.15 1.23
C VAL A 69 8.61 -12.58 0.76
N SER A 70 9.18 -11.65 1.52
CA SER A 70 10.46 -11.01 1.18
C SER A 70 11.62 -11.99 1.28
N ALA A 71 12.79 -11.59 0.75
CA ALA A 71 14.02 -12.38 0.89
C ALA A 71 14.44 -12.63 2.35
N SER A 72 14.00 -11.78 3.29
CA SER A 72 14.24 -11.95 4.73
C SER A 72 13.14 -12.74 5.46
N GLY A 73 12.12 -13.25 4.73
CA GLY A 73 11.03 -14.03 5.31
C GLY A 73 9.86 -13.19 5.84
N MET A 74 9.81 -11.89 5.52
CA MET A 74 8.74 -11.00 5.96
C MET A 74 7.54 -11.09 5.01
N ASP A 75 6.34 -11.36 5.54
CA ASP A 75 5.11 -11.29 4.77
C ASP A 75 4.79 -9.84 4.37
N TYR A 76 4.39 -9.66 3.11
CA TYR A 76 3.95 -8.38 2.59
C TYR A 76 2.81 -8.55 1.59
N TRP A 77 2.04 -7.48 1.41
CA TRP A 77 0.93 -7.43 0.47
C TRP A 77 1.04 -6.21 -0.41
N GLU A 78 0.66 -6.37 -1.66
CA GLU A 78 0.57 -5.29 -2.63
C GLU A 78 -0.83 -5.23 -3.25
N ALA A 79 -1.33 -4.04 -3.52
CA ALA A 79 -2.57 -3.86 -4.28
C ALA A 79 -2.48 -2.62 -5.16
N ASP A 80 -3.01 -2.73 -6.37
CA ASP A 80 -3.22 -1.57 -7.24
C ASP A 80 -4.41 -0.74 -6.71
N ALA A 81 -4.30 0.58 -6.83
CA ALA A 81 -5.29 1.55 -6.40
C ALA A 81 -5.44 2.70 -7.40
N THR A 82 -6.49 3.50 -7.24
CA THR A 82 -6.73 4.74 -8.00
C THR A 82 -7.57 5.70 -7.16
N TRP A 83 -7.44 7.00 -7.39
CA TRP A 83 -8.34 7.99 -6.80
C TRP A 83 -9.62 8.10 -7.64
N GLU A 84 -10.78 8.17 -6.98
CA GLU A 84 -12.09 8.28 -7.64
C GLU A 84 -12.21 9.50 -8.56
N ASP A 85 -11.46 10.57 -8.30
CA ASP A 85 -11.43 11.78 -9.14
C ASP A 85 -10.65 11.61 -10.46
N GLU A 86 -9.96 10.48 -10.64
CA GLU A 86 -9.25 10.09 -11.87
C GLU A 86 -10.02 9.07 -12.73
N ALA A 87 -11.21 8.64 -12.28
CA ALA A 87 -12.03 7.60 -12.93
C ALA A 87 -13.04 8.13 -13.97
#